data_AF-A0A2I1FJI6-F1
#
_entry.id   AF-A0A2I1FJI6-F1
#
_cell.length_a   1.000
_cell.length_b   1.000
_cell.length_c   1.000
_cell.angle_alpha   90.00
_cell.angle_beta   90.00
_cell.angle_gamma   90.00
#
_symmetry.space_group_name_H-M   'P 1'
#
loop_
_entity.id
_entity.type
_entity.pdbx_description
1 polymer ?
#
loop_
_entity_poly.entity_id
_entity_poly.type
_entity_poly.pdbx_seq_one_letter_code
_entity_poly.pdbx_strand_id
1 'polypeptide(L)' 'WDFGTHQLGHPTDNAHLSGCNAPNIPAFQIIIPVNAVFWDPPTIPAAAGYVPIVPPTVTLGNFTIDLFQIQQVVLNQQEN' A
#
# COMPACT_ATOMS: atom_id res chain seq x y z
N TRP A 1 -8.28 -8.50 -7.18
CA TRP A 1 -7.82 -7.11 -7.23
C TRP A 1 -6.83 -7.03 -8.35
N ASP A 2 -7.04 -6.11 -9.29
CA ASP A 2 -6.07 -5.85 -10.35
C ASP A 2 -5.19 -4.67 -9.97
N PHE A 3 -3.90 -4.92 -9.85
CA PHE A 3 -2.93 -4.02 -9.24
C PHE A 3 -2.02 -3.34 -10.28
N GLY A 4 -1.88 -3.93 -11.46
CA GLY A 4 -0.97 -3.48 -12.49
C GLY A 4 -1.65 -2.75 -13.64
N THR A 5 -0.88 -2.03 -14.45
CA THR A 5 -1.36 -1.36 -15.68
C THR A 5 -2.08 -2.33 -16.61
N HIS A 6 -1.64 -3.59 -16.66
CA HIS A 6 -2.34 -4.68 -17.34
C HIS A 6 -3.07 -5.57 -16.35
N GLN A 7 -4.25 -6.03 -16.77
CA GLN A 7 -5.07 -6.90 -15.96
C GLN A 7 -4.48 -8.31 -15.82
N LEU A 8 -4.38 -8.82 -14.59
CA LEU A 8 -3.85 -10.16 -14.34
C LEU A 8 -4.76 -11.23 -14.98
N GLY A 9 -4.16 -12.13 -15.77
CA GLY A 9 -4.89 -13.21 -16.45
C GLY A 9 -5.57 -12.78 -17.75
N HIS A 10 -5.35 -11.55 -18.21
CA HIS A 10 -5.81 -11.05 -19.49
C HIS A 10 -4.64 -10.88 -20.49
N PRO A 11 -4.92 -10.84 -21.81
CA PRO A 11 -3.92 -10.44 -22.79
C PRO A 11 -3.31 -9.08 -22.47
N THR A 12 -2.03 -8.90 -22.76
CA THR A 12 -1.30 -7.62 -22.56
C THR A 12 -1.65 -6.57 -23.62
N ASP A 13 -2.85 -6.62 -24.17
CA ASP A 13 -3.33 -5.63 -25.13
C ASP A 13 -3.91 -4.40 -24.42
N ASN A 14 -4.25 -3.39 -25.21
CA ASN A 14 -4.84 -2.15 -24.70
C ASN A 14 -6.33 -2.29 -24.34
N ALA A 15 -6.96 -3.45 -24.61
CA ALA A 15 -8.36 -3.69 -24.27
C ALA A 15 -8.53 -4.06 -22.79
N HIS A 16 -7.45 -4.53 -22.15
CA HIS A 16 -7.43 -5.00 -20.76
C HIS A 16 -6.45 -4.21 -19.89
N LEU A 17 -6.52 -2.89 -19.98
CA LEU A 17 -5.80 -1.98 -19.09
C LEU A 17 -6.59 -1.73 -17.82
N SER A 18 -5.89 -1.64 -16.70
CA SER A 18 -6.44 -1.05 -15.48
C SER A 18 -6.22 0.47 -15.48
N GLY A 19 -6.82 1.15 -14.51
CA GLY A 19 -6.52 2.57 -14.25
C GLY A 19 -5.18 2.82 -13.56
N CYS A 20 -4.39 1.80 -13.23
CA CYS A 20 -3.11 1.92 -12.54
C CYS A 20 -1.98 2.25 -13.54
N ASN A 21 -1.98 3.47 -14.06
CA ASN A 21 -1.06 3.89 -15.14
C ASN A 21 -0.25 5.16 -14.83
N ALA A 22 -0.44 5.75 -13.66
CA ALA A 22 0.31 6.90 -13.17
C ALA A 22 0.36 6.89 -11.64
N PRO A 23 1.35 7.55 -11.02
CA PRO A 23 1.38 7.72 -9.57
C PRO A 23 0.26 8.65 -9.11
N ASN A 24 -0.09 8.55 -7.83
CA ASN A 24 -1.05 9.39 -7.13
C ASN A 24 -2.51 9.27 -7.59
N ILE A 25 -2.90 8.10 -8.12
CA ILE A 25 -4.31 7.81 -8.41
C ILE A 25 -4.97 7.23 -7.15
N PRO A 26 -5.97 7.90 -6.54
CA PRO A 26 -6.52 7.49 -5.24
C PRO A 26 -7.08 6.06 -5.21
N ALA A 27 -7.62 5.57 -6.33
CA ALA A 27 -8.13 4.20 -6.44
C ALA A 27 -7.04 3.12 -6.35
N PHE A 28 -5.77 3.50 -6.51
CA PHE A 28 -4.59 2.64 -6.48
C PHE A 28 -3.60 3.07 -5.39
N GLN A 29 -4.14 3.59 -4.27
CA GLN A 29 -3.36 3.89 -3.08
C GLN A 29 -3.90 3.10 -1.89
N ILE A 30 -2.98 2.59 -1.07
CA ILE A 30 -3.29 2.03 0.24
C ILE A 30 -2.83 3.03 1.29
N ILE A 31 -3.77 3.53 2.08
CA ILE A 31 -3.52 4.49 3.15
C ILE A 31 -3.58 3.74 4.47
N ILE A 32 -2.47 3.70 5.20
CA ILE A 32 -2.35 3.01 6.49
C ILE A 32 -2.07 4.08 7.56
N PRO A 33 -2.98 4.28 8.52
CA PRO A 33 -2.70 5.12 9.69
C PRO A 33 -1.45 4.62 10.41
N VAL A 34 -0.53 5.53 10.71
CA VAL A 34 0.77 5.15 11.30
C VAL A 34 0.59 4.46 12.66
N ASN A 35 -0.38 4.88 13.47
CA ASN A 35 -0.72 4.23 14.72
C ASN A 35 -1.17 2.77 14.56
N ALA A 36 -1.79 2.40 13.45
CA ALA A 36 -2.19 1.01 13.20
C ALA A 36 -0.99 0.07 12.98
N VAL A 37 0.16 0.62 12.56
CA VAL A 37 1.40 -0.15 12.35
C VAL A 37 2.11 -0.45 13.68
N PHE A 38 2.05 0.46 14.64
CA PHE A 38 2.69 0.33 15.95
C PHE A 38 1.81 -0.38 16.98
N TRP A 39 0.96 -1.31 16.53
CA TRP A 39 0.12 -2.09 17.42
C TRP A 39 0.97 -3.11 18.20
N ASP A 40 1.17 -2.86 19.50
CA ASP A 40 1.96 -3.69 20.40
C ASP A 40 1.36 -3.66 21.82
N PRO A 41 0.24 -4.37 22.06
CA PRO A 41 -0.40 -4.35 23.35
C PRO A 41 0.37 -5.23 24.35
N PRO A 42 0.42 -4.81 25.62
CA PRO A 42 1.13 -5.55 26.66
C PRO A 42 0.49 -6.91 27.01
N THR A 43 -0.76 -7.14 26.61
CA THR A 43 -1.51 -8.38 26.88
C THR A 43 -2.35 -8.78 25.67
N ILE A 44 -2.62 -10.07 25.51
CA ILE A 44 -3.55 -10.63 24.52
C ILE A 44 -4.70 -11.35 25.25
N PRO A 45 -5.96 -10.93 25.08
CA PRO A 45 -6.42 -9.79 24.28
C PRO A 45 -5.96 -8.44 24.86
N ALA A 46 -5.90 -7.43 23.99
CA ALA A 46 -5.59 -6.06 24.41
C ALA A 46 -6.64 -5.56 25.41
N ALA A 47 -6.21 -4.73 26.36
CA ALA A 47 -7.12 -4.06 27.28
C ALA A 47 -8.16 -3.23 26.52
N ALA A 48 -9.38 -3.16 27.05
CA ALA A 48 -10.43 -2.33 26.46
C ALA A 48 -9.94 -0.86 26.37
N GLY A 49 -10.01 -0.29 25.16
CA GLY A 49 -9.55 1.08 24.91
C GLY A 49 -8.04 1.21 24.69
N TYR A 50 -7.30 0.13 24.46
CA TYR A 50 -5.89 0.20 24.07
C TYR A 50 -5.71 1.06 22.81
N VAL A 51 -4.79 2.04 22.90
CA VAL A 51 -4.38 2.90 21.80
C VAL A 51 -2.89 2.68 21.54
N PRO A 52 -2.49 2.31 20.31
CA PRO A 52 -1.08 2.19 19.94
C PRO A 52 -0.29 3.49 20.17
N ILE A 53 0.92 3.36 20.72
CA ILE A 53 1.82 4.49 20.93
C ILE A 53 2.78 4.58 19.74
N VAL A 54 2.68 5.68 19.00
CA VAL A 54 3.61 5.98 17.91
C VAL A 54 4.90 6.58 18.51
N PRO A 55 6.09 6.10 18.12
CA PRO A 55 7.35 6.69 18.57
C PRO A 55 7.41 8.19 18.23
N PRO A 56 7.89 9.07 19.15
CA PRO A 56 7.89 10.52 18.92
C PRO A 56 8.70 10.98 17.70
N THR A 57 9.64 10.16 17.24
CA THR A 57 10.46 10.42 16.04
C THR A 57 9.67 10.24 14.74
N VAL A 58 8.53 9.55 14.78
CA VAL A 58 7.67 9.33 13.63
C VAL A 58 6.63 10.43 13.57
N THR A 59 6.84 11.40 12.68
CA THR A 59 5.96 12.56 12.48
C THR A 59 4.89 12.34 11.40
N LEU A 60 4.93 11.19 10.72
CA LEU A 60 4.03 10.85 9.64
C LEU A 60 2.63 10.51 10.19
N GLY A 61 1.58 10.99 9.53
CA GLY A 61 0.19 10.62 9.90
C GLY A 61 -0.25 9.30 9.28
N ASN A 62 0.08 9.09 8.00
CA ASN A 62 -0.28 7.89 7.23
C ASN A 62 0.90 7.42 6.39
N PHE A 63 1.11 6.12 6.32
CA PHE A 63 1.86 5.52 5.21
C PHE A 63 0.96 5.49 3.99
N THR A 64 1.46 6.00 2.87
CA THR A 64 0.77 5.89 1.58
C THR A 64 1.60 4.94 0.72
N ILE A 65 1.00 3.81 0.35
CA ILE A 65 1.59 2.86 -0.59
C ILE A 65 0.93 3.11 -1.94
N ASP A 66 1.72 3.57 -2.90
CA ASP A 66 1.29 3.80 -4.27
C ASP A 66 1.56 2.55 -5.11
N LEU A 67 0.50 1.90 -5.58
CA LEU A 67 0.61 0.61 -6.27
C LEU A 67 1.30 0.74 -7.62
N PHE A 68 1.19 1.90 -8.28
CA PHE A 68 1.91 2.18 -9.51
C PHE A 68 3.43 2.26 -9.25
N GLN A 69 3.85 2.94 -8.17
CA GLN A 69 5.27 2.98 -7.79
C GLN A 69 5.83 1.59 -7.48
N ILE A 70 5.08 0.75 -6.78
CA ILE A 70 5.49 -0.63 -6.50
C ILE A 70 5.63 -1.43 -7.80
N GLN A 71 4.69 -1.29 -8.75
CA GLN A 71 4.83 -1.90 -10.07
C GLN A 71 6.14 -1.50 -10.76
N GLN A 72 6.50 -0.21 -10.76
CA GLN A 72 7.74 0.25 -11.40
C GLN A 72 8.98 -0.37 -10.75
N VAL A 73 8.99 -0.52 -9.41
CA VAL A 73 10.10 -1.20 -8.71
C VAL A 73 10.24 -2.65 -9.16
N VAL A 74 9.13 -3.38 -9.28
CA VAL A 74 9.15 -4.78 -9.74
C VAL A 74 9.63 -4.88 -11.18
N LEU A 75 9.13 -4.02 -12.08
CA LEU A 75 9.55 -4.00 -13.48
C LEU A 75 11.05 -3.72 -13.61
N ASN A 76 11.57 -2.72 -12.88
CA ASN A 76 13.00 -2.41 -12.85
C ASN A 76 13.86 -3.57 -12.35
N GLN A 77 13.33 -4.42 -11.45
CA GLN A 77 14.05 -5.59 -10.96
C GLN A 77 14.04 -6.76 -11.96
N GLN A 78 13.06 -6.83 -12.84
CA GLN A 78 12.95 -7.87 -13.87
C GLN A 78 13.79 -7.55 -15.12
N GLU A 79 14.14 -6.28 -15.33
CA GLU A 79 15.07 -5.85 -16.38
C GLU A 79 16.55 -6.11 -16.04
N ASN A 80 16.85 -6.52 -14.79
CA ASN A 80 18.17 -6.92 -14.30
C ASN A 80 18.35 -8.44 -14.27
#